data_AF-N1UH54-F1
#
_entry.id   AF-N1UH54-F1
#
_cell.length_a   1.000
_cell.length_b   1.000
_cell.length_c   1.000
_cell.angle_alpha   90.00
_cell.angle_beta   90.00
_cell.angle_gamma   90.00
#
_symmetry.space_group_name_H-M   'P 1'
#
loop_
_entity.id
_entity.type
_entity.pdbx_description
1 polymer ?
#
loop_
_entity_poly.entity_id
_entity_poly.type
_entity_poly.pdbx_seq_one_letter_code
_entity_poly.pdbx_strand_id
1 'polypeptide(L)'
;MKEFLWKTITTLFILCLTSYCNGEKGADNSSLLLLLSPQQSSGVNGLTNSDIAADSDAQVVSNFEDLNVNQGEPDLVLFDPNLKAWIDPADNNQCFFHFTLKVKNRGNGVFNPHSKFAPSVESKPNVKPDHRIGNAIGNLRPGEIQNLSFLSRYHIRSIVDRNGELKIRSEFIGVTDGSKTDSQSAFASTFDCGAKPTESGSPDLIVALNGVTEVKPGEDISRKLKVEVSNIGNSPANGSRPGNEGYMVDLILSKDTIVPEGYAPYSPDYQEDGLLRGGRISNTPDLAAGANVLVSEGSNFIPNNVPSGNYFLCARVDVGSKVTESDEKIIRLAFRLRFNPTSRNRI
;
A
#
# COMPACT_ATOMS: atom_id res chain seq x y z
N MET A 1 -46.91 42.59 -0.48
CA MET A 1 -47.91 42.42 -1.54
C MET A 1 -47.50 41.22 -2.39
N LYS A 2 -48.26 40.11 -2.29
CA LYS A 2 -48.28 38.87 -3.13
C LYS A 2 -46.96 38.08 -3.19
N GLU A 3 -46.72 36.97 -2.47
CA GLU A 3 -47.48 35.70 -2.24
C GLU A 3 -48.02 35.07 -3.53
N PHE A 4 -47.44 33.93 -3.95
CA PHE A 4 -47.98 32.85 -4.82
C PHE A 4 -46.82 31.91 -5.25
N LEU A 5 -46.84 30.58 -5.26
CA LEU A 5 -47.60 29.53 -4.58
C LEU A 5 -46.89 28.20 -4.94
N TRP A 6 -46.82 27.33 -3.94
CA TRP A 6 -46.48 25.90 -3.90
C TRP A 6 -46.88 25.03 -5.12
N LYS A 7 -46.01 24.08 -5.53
CA LYS A 7 -46.39 22.73 -6.01
C LYS A 7 -45.24 21.70 -5.92
N THR A 8 -45.39 20.82 -4.94
CA THR A 8 -44.85 19.46 -4.80
C THR A 8 -45.27 18.53 -5.95
N ILE A 9 -44.39 17.59 -6.37
CA ILE A 9 -44.63 16.18 -6.78
C ILE A 9 -43.25 15.54 -7.12
N THR A 10 -42.67 14.69 -6.27
CA THR A 10 -42.73 13.20 -6.17
C THR A 10 -41.65 12.44 -7.00
N THR A 11 -40.70 11.86 -6.25
CA THR A 11 -39.93 10.60 -6.47
C THR A 11 -39.14 10.35 -7.76
N LEU A 12 -37.81 10.21 -7.61
CA LEU A 12 -37.09 9.03 -8.10
C LEU A 12 -36.03 8.60 -7.09
N PHE A 13 -36.17 7.35 -6.65
CA PHE A 13 -35.23 6.60 -5.82
C PHE A 13 -33.95 6.35 -6.63
N ILE A 14 -32.79 6.80 -6.15
CA ILE A 14 -31.51 6.19 -6.49
C ILE A 14 -30.79 5.94 -5.17
N LEU A 15 -30.85 4.68 -4.72
CA LEU A 15 -29.89 4.11 -3.78
C LEU A 15 -28.51 4.18 -4.46
N CYS A 16 -27.70 5.18 -4.13
CA CYS A 16 -26.26 5.05 -4.29
C CYS A 16 -25.75 4.31 -3.06
N LEU A 17 -25.64 2.99 -3.19
CA LEU A 17 -24.73 2.18 -2.38
C LEU A 17 -23.32 2.73 -2.62
N THR A 18 -22.83 3.59 -1.73
CA THR A 18 -21.40 3.88 -1.65
C THR A 18 -20.74 2.65 -1.05
N SER A 19 -20.20 1.83 -1.94
CA SER A 19 -19.31 0.73 -1.61
C SER A 19 -18.12 1.28 -0.82
N TYR A 20 -18.10 0.99 0.48
CA TYR A 20 -16.93 1.17 1.33
C TYR A 20 -15.83 0.21 0.86
N CYS A 21 -14.70 0.75 0.39
CA CYS A 21 -13.46 -0.02 0.29
C CYS A 21 -12.76 0.02 1.65
N ASN A 22 -13.22 -0.80 2.59
CA ASN A 22 -12.53 -1.01 3.86
C ASN A 22 -11.34 -1.94 3.67
N GLY A 23 -10.14 -1.39 3.78
CA GLY A 23 -8.92 -2.09 4.13
C GLY A 23 -8.36 -1.54 5.44
N GLU A 24 -9.20 -1.44 6.48
CA GLU A 24 -8.76 -1.05 7.82
C GLU A 24 -8.10 -2.24 8.54
N LYS A 25 -6.95 -2.00 9.17
CA LYS A 25 -6.43 -2.85 10.26
C LYS A 25 -7.40 -2.67 11.44
N GLY A 26 -8.29 -3.64 11.64
CA GLY A 26 -9.27 -3.63 12.72
C GLY A 26 -8.59 -3.53 14.09
N ALA A 27 -8.96 -2.51 14.86
CA ALA A 27 -8.69 -2.45 16.29
C ALA A 27 -9.75 -3.31 17.00
N ASP A 28 -9.39 -4.55 17.35
CA ASP A 28 -10.25 -5.42 18.14
C ASP A 28 -10.34 -4.90 19.58
N ASN A 29 -11.44 -4.21 19.90
CA ASN A 29 -11.85 -3.98 21.27
C ASN A 29 -12.87 -5.05 21.67
N SER A 30 -12.39 -6.11 22.31
CA SER A 30 -13.25 -7.06 23.04
C SER A 30 -13.91 -6.38 24.24
N SER A 31 -15.23 -6.46 24.37
CA SER A 31 -16.00 -6.79 25.59
C SER A 31 -17.46 -6.30 25.55
N LEU A 32 -18.32 -7.00 26.31
CA LEU A 32 -19.76 -6.81 26.56
C LEU A 32 -20.69 -7.40 25.47
N LEU A 33 -21.62 -8.34 25.72
CA LEU A 33 -22.42 -8.65 26.91
C LEU A 33 -22.89 -10.13 26.91
N LEU A 34 -22.84 -10.75 28.08
CA LEU A 34 -23.53 -11.96 28.51
C LEU A 34 -24.98 -11.64 28.95
N LEU A 35 -25.84 -12.68 29.05
CA LEU A 35 -27.20 -12.80 29.68
C LEU A 35 -28.38 -12.71 28.68
N LEU A 36 -29.41 -13.58 28.59
CA LEU A 36 -29.98 -14.73 29.33
C LEU A 36 -30.95 -15.50 28.37
N SER A 37 -30.82 -16.82 28.15
CA SER A 37 -31.69 -17.94 28.66
C SER A 37 -32.91 -18.35 27.75
N PRO A 38 -33.67 -19.45 28.00
CA PRO A 38 -33.66 -20.65 27.15
C PRO A 38 -35.07 -21.17 26.71
N GLN A 39 -35.15 -22.12 25.76
CA GLN A 39 -36.32 -23.01 25.56
C GLN A 39 -35.89 -24.23 24.72
N GLN A 40 -35.83 -25.44 25.30
CA GLN A 40 -36.80 -26.56 25.13
C GLN A 40 -37.11 -26.92 23.66
N SER A 41 -37.18 -28.16 23.18
CA SER A 41 -37.12 -29.54 23.69
C SER A 41 -37.42 -30.46 22.47
N SER A 42 -37.07 -31.75 22.60
CA SER A 42 -37.59 -32.92 21.84
C SER A 42 -36.82 -33.30 20.56
N GLY A 43 -36.45 -34.56 20.32
CA GLY A 43 -36.89 -35.80 20.95
C GLY A 43 -35.95 -37.00 20.78
N VAL A 44 -36.01 -37.79 21.84
CA VAL A 44 -35.69 -39.20 22.10
C VAL A 44 -35.70 -40.14 20.88
N ASN A 45 -34.67 -40.97 20.78
CA ASN A 45 -34.80 -42.44 20.66
C ASN A 45 -33.56 -43.10 21.29
N GLY A 46 -33.77 -43.78 22.41
CA GLY A 46 -32.78 -44.62 23.07
C GLY A 46 -32.99 -46.10 22.76
N LEU A 47 -31.97 -46.90 23.08
CA LEU A 47 -31.96 -48.31 23.52
C LEU A 47 -30.47 -48.66 23.81
N THR A 48 -29.99 -48.60 25.07
CA THR A 48 -29.80 -49.71 26.05
C THR A 48 -28.83 -50.81 25.56
N ASN A 49 -27.82 -51.32 26.26
CA ASN A 49 -27.30 -51.23 27.63
C ASN A 49 -25.80 -51.57 27.56
N SER A 50 -24.98 -50.95 28.39
CA SER A 50 -23.62 -51.39 28.70
C SER A 50 -23.55 -51.72 30.19
N ASP A 51 -23.24 -52.97 30.52
CA ASP A 51 -22.72 -53.37 31.81
C ASP A 51 -21.27 -53.81 31.65
N ILE A 52 -20.52 -53.59 32.72
CA ILE A 52 -19.19 -54.11 33.08
C ILE A 52 -18.04 -53.10 32.95
N ALA A 53 -17.40 -52.97 34.11
CA ALA A 53 -16.48 -51.95 34.59
C ALA A 53 -15.01 -52.18 34.18
N ALA A 54 -14.23 -51.11 34.43
CA ALA A 54 -12.77 -50.98 34.65
C ALA A 54 -11.97 -52.31 34.73
N ASP A 55 -10.80 -52.44 34.10
CA ASP A 55 -9.62 -51.57 34.20
C ASP A 55 -8.53 -52.03 33.19
N SER A 56 -7.60 -51.11 32.91
CA SER A 56 -6.24 -51.30 32.36
C SER A 56 -6.00 -51.51 30.84
N ASP A 57 -5.20 -50.57 30.34
CA ASP A 57 -4.23 -50.58 29.25
C ASP A 57 -4.60 -50.68 27.76
N ALA A 58 -3.99 -49.72 27.04
CA ALA A 58 -3.59 -49.69 25.63
C ALA A 58 -4.47 -48.90 24.64
N GLN A 59 -3.85 -47.81 24.17
CA GLN A 59 -3.90 -47.16 22.85
C GLN A 59 -5.25 -47.05 22.13
N VAL A 60 -5.60 -45.83 21.67
CA VAL A 60 -6.07 -45.57 20.30
C VAL A 60 -6.31 -44.06 20.06
N VAL A 61 -5.56 -43.55 19.08
CA VAL A 61 -5.97 -42.61 18.03
C VAL A 61 -6.24 -41.15 18.39
N SER A 62 -5.26 -40.35 17.97
CA SER A 62 -5.35 -38.97 17.48
C SER A 62 -6.72 -38.58 16.92
N ASN A 63 -7.36 -37.57 17.52
CA ASN A 63 -8.23 -36.65 16.81
C ASN A 63 -7.80 -35.23 17.18
N PHE A 64 -6.78 -34.74 16.47
CA PHE A 64 -6.70 -33.32 16.14
C PHE A 64 -7.97 -33.03 15.33
N GLU A 65 -8.94 -32.34 15.93
CA GLU A 65 -9.87 -31.54 15.13
C GLU A 65 -9.07 -30.36 14.57
N ASP A 66 -8.31 -30.63 13.50
CA ASP A 66 -7.89 -29.62 12.56
C ASP A 66 -9.16 -29.05 11.94
N LEU A 67 -9.59 -27.91 12.48
CA LEU A 67 -10.48 -27.00 11.78
C LEU A 67 -9.85 -26.70 10.42
N ASN A 68 -10.51 -27.22 9.39
CA ASN A 68 -10.13 -27.21 7.99
C ASN A 68 -9.95 -25.76 7.48
N VAL A 69 -8.77 -25.17 7.67
CA VAL A 69 -8.37 -23.89 7.06
C VAL A 69 -7.93 -24.19 5.61
N ASN A 70 -8.90 -24.21 4.70
CA ASN A 70 -8.79 -24.08 3.23
C ASN A 70 -7.51 -24.63 2.55
N GLN A 71 -7.58 -25.87 2.07
CA GLN A 71 -6.62 -26.49 1.11
C GLN A 71 -6.75 -25.93 -0.33
N GLY A 72 -6.97 -24.62 -0.49
CA GLY A 72 -7.04 -23.99 -1.81
C GLY A 72 -5.66 -23.68 -2.40
N GLU A 73 -5.57 -23.51 -3.72
CA GLU A 73 -4.37 -23.01 -4.39
C GLU A 73 -4.50 -21.51 -4.66
N PRO A 74 -3.46 -20.70 -4.40
CA PRO A 74 -3.40 -19.32 -4.87
C PRO A 74 -3.25 -19.25 -6.41
N ASP A 75 -3.88 -18.24 -7.01
CA ASP A 75 -3.75 -17.92 -8.44
C ASP A 75 -3.67 -16.40 -8.58
N LEU A 76 -2.50 -15.90 -8.96
CA LEU A 76 -2.19 -14.49 -9.02
C LEU A 76 -2.37 -13.95 -10.44
N VAL A 77 -3.01 -12.79 -10.56
CA VAL A 77 -3.18 -12.08 -11.84
C VAL A 77 -2.76 -10.62 -11.72
N LEU A 78 -2.06 -10.13 -12.73
CA LEU A 78 -1.82 -8.70 -12.92
C LEU A 78 -2.93 -8.10 -13.77
N PHE A 79 -3.49 -6.97 -13.36
CA PHE A 79 -4.55 -6.30 -14.11
C PHE A 79 -4.55 -4.79 -13.86
N ASP A 80 -5.38 -4.08 -14.62
CA ASP A 80 -5.52 -2.61 -14.62
C ASP A 80 -4.17 -1.85 -14.70
N PRO A 81 -3.25 -2.17 -15.63
CA PRO A 81 -2.05 -1.36 -15.79
C PRO A 81 -2.41 0.04 -16.29
N ASN A 82 -1.90 1.06 -15.61
CA ASN A 82 -2.03 2.45 -16.00
C ASN A 82 -0.66 3.12 -16.00
N LEU A 83 -0.39 3.89 -17.04
CA LEU A 83 0.86 4.63 -17.20
C LEU A 83 0.53 6.08 -17.51
N LYS A 84 0.88 6.98 -16.59
CA LYS A 84 0.93 8.42 -16.83
C LYS A 84 2.40 8.81 -17.00
N ALA A 85 2.71 9.62 -18.00
CA ALA A 85 4.05 10.19 -18.15
C ALA A 85 3.97 11.65 -18.56
N TRP A 86 4.95 12.45 -18.14
CA TRP A 86 5.00 13.88 -18.44
C TRP A 86 6.44 14.39 -18.41
N ILE A 87 6.67 15.53 -19.06
CA ILE A 87 7.96 16.22 -18.99
C ILE A 87 8.18 16.75 -17.58
N ASP A 88 9.37 16.52 -17.04
CA ASP A 88 9.82 17.18 -15.81
C ASP A 88 9.84 18.71 -16.01
N PRO A 89 9.05 19.49 -15.24
CA PRO A 89 9.01 20.94 -15.40
C PRO A 89 10.35 21.63 -15.12
N ALA A 90 11.24 21.00 -14.36
CA ALA A 90 12.58 21.50 -14.05
C ALA A 90 13.64 21.09 -15.09
N ASP A 91 13.45 19.99 -15.81
CA ASP A 91 14.37 19.50 -16.84
C ASP A 91 13.61 18.89 -18.03
N ASN A 92 13.49 19.65 -19.12
CA ASN A 92 12.75 19.23 -20.30
C ASN A 92 13.35 18.01 -21.06
N ASN A 93 14.51 17.50 -20.64
CA ASN A 93 15.08 16.27 -21.18
C ASN A 93 14.72 15.03 -20.34
N GLN A 94 14.06 15.21 -19.19
CA GLN A 94 13.60 14.14 -18.32
C GLN A 94 12.10 13.93 -18.49
N CYS A 95 11.72 12.66 -18.51
CA CYS A 95 10.34 12.23 -18.44
C CYS A 95 10.10 11.56 -17.09
N PHE A 96 9.16 12.12 -16.33
CA PHE A 96 8.58 11.44 -15.19
C PHE A 96 7.50 10.49 -15.66
N PHE A 97 7.36 9.37 -14.96
CA PHE A 97 6.23 8.52 -15.17
C PHE A 97 5.76 7.89 -13.86
N HIS A 98 4.45 7.80 -13.74
CA HIS A 98 3.75 7.08 -12.70
C HIS A 98 3.09 5.87 -13.33
N PHE A 99 3.52 4.70 -12.90
CA PHE A 99 2.92 3.45 -13.33
C PHE A 99 2.24 2.76 -12.15
N THR A 100 1.00 2.36 -12.38
CA THR A 100 0.22 1.59 -11.42
C THR A 100 -0.28 0.31 -12.07
N LEU A 101 -0.41 -0.73 -11.26
CA LEU A 101 -1.09 -1.97 -11.63
C LEU A 101 -1.67 -2.62 -10.38
N LYS A 102 -2.46 -3.65 -10.56
CA LYS A 102 -3.04 -4.41 -9.46
C LYS A 102 -2.65 -5.88 -9.54
N VAL A 103 -2.41 -6.47 -8.38
CA VAL A 103 -2.23 -7.91 -8.20
C VAL A 103 -3.46 -8.44 -7.49
N LYS A 104 -4.15 -9.43 -8.05
CA LYS A 104 -5.27 -10.10 -7.39
C LYS A 104 -4.97 -11.57 -7.21
N ASN A 105 -5.33 -12.11 -6.06
CA ASN A 105 -5.45 -13.56 -5.89
C ASN A 105 -6.87 -13.99 -6.30
N ARG A 106 -7.01 -14.58 -7.49
CA ARG A 106 -8.27 -15.17 -7.98
C ARG A 106 -8.45 -16.64 -7.59
N GLY A 107 -7.45 -17.22 -6.91
CA GLY A 107 -7.49 -18.57 -6.39
C GLY A 107 -8.35 -18.70 -5.13
N ASN A 108 -8.45 -19.92 -4.63
CA ASN A 108 -9.16 -20.25 -3.39
C ASN A 108 -8.22 -20.51 -2.20
N GLY A 109 -6.90 -20.49 -2.43
CA GLY A 109 -5.86 -20.55 -1.40
C GLY A 109 -5.31 -19.18 -1.01
N VAL A 110 -4.70 -19.09 0.17
CA VAL A 110 -3.96 -17.89 0.60
C VAL A 110 -2.56 -17.91 -0.01
N PHE A 111 -2.17 -16.83 -0.68
CA PHE A 111 -0.79 -16.62 -1.11
C PHE A 111 0.05 -16.14 0.06
N ASN A 112 1.14 -16.86 0.37
CA ASN A 112 2.08 -16.51 1.44
C ASN A 112 3.52 -16.48 0.89
N PRO A 113 4.20 -15.32 0.86
CA PRO A 113 5.54 -15.15 0.33
C PRO A 113 6.61 -15.63 1.34
N HIS A 114 6.57 -16.89 1.77
CA HIS A 114 7.56 -17.46 2.70
C HIS A 114 8.86 -17.95 2.03
N SER A 115 9.10 -17.55 0.78
CA SER A 115 10.30 -17.88 0.02
C SER A 115 11.52 -17.06 0.46
N LYS A 116 12.73 -17.66 0.40
CA LYS A 116 14.02 -16.96 0.60
C LYS A 116 14.23 -15.81 -0.40
N PHE A 117 13.50 -15.81 -1.52
CA PHE A 117 13.39 -14.71 -2.47
C PHE A 117 12.00 -14.11 -2.33
N ALA A 118 11.91 -12.84 -1.93
CA ALA A 118 10.62 -12.17 -1.84
C ALA A 118 10.00 -12.14 -3.25
N PRO A 119 8.86 -12.82 -3.48
CA PRO A 119 8.19 -12.77 -4.78
C PRO A 119 7.86 -11.32 -5.12
N SER A 120 8.00 -10.99 -6.40
CA SER A 120 7.89 -9.61 -6.86
C SER A 120 7.24 -9.52 -8.23
N VAL A 121 6.73 -8.34 -8.52
CA VAL A 121 6.40 -7.91 -9.87
C VAL A 121 7.57 -7.09 -10.38
N GLU A 122 8.21 -7.56 -11.46
CA GLU A 122 9.27 -6.84 -12.15
C GLU A 122 8.69 -6.05 -13.30
N SER A 123 8.91 -4.73 -13.28
CA SER A 123 8.50 -3.81 -14.34
C SER A 123 9.69 -3.44 -15.22
N LYS A 124 9.47 -3.55 -16.53
CA LYS A 124 10.44 -3.39 -17.61
C LYS A 124 9.98 -2.28 -18.56
N PRO A 125 10.53 -1.07 -18.44
CA PRO A 125 10.34 0.01 -19.39
C PRO A 125 11.19 -0.23 -20.65
N ASN A 126 10.74 0.29 -21.78
CA ASN A 126 11.52 0.31 -23.02
C ASN A 126 12.58 1.43 -23.05
N VAL A 127 13.50 1.45 -22.08
CA VAL A 127 14.54 2.47 -21.96
C VAL A 127 15.97 1.89 -22.02
N LYS A 128 16.96 2.73 -22.35
CA LYS A 128 18.40 2.38 -22.37
C LYS A 128 19.22 3.26 -21.42
N PRO A 129 20.01 2.69 -20.49
CA PRO A 129 20.16 1.24 -20.22
C PRO A 129 18.87 0.59 -19.70
N ASP A 130 18.75 -0.73 -19.85
CA ASP A 130 17.62 -1.50 -19.31
C ASP A 130 17.50 -1.25 -17.81
N HIS A 131 16.30 -0.89 -17.35
CA HIS A 131 16.03 -0.55 -15.96
C HIS A 131 14.92 -1.44 -15.44
N ARG A 132 15.18 -2.21 -14.39
CA ARG A 132 14.20 -3.16 -13.84
C ARG A 132 13.82 -2.72 -12.45
N ILE A 133 12.51 -2.60 -12.21
CA ILE A 133 11.98 -2.20 -10.92
C ILE A 133 11.20 -3.39 -10.35
N GLY A 134 11.71 -3.98 -9.28
CA GLY A 134 11.05 -5.07 -8.56
C GLY A 134 10.18 -4.53 -7.43
N ASN A 135 8.91 -4.93 -7.42
CA ASN A 135 7.94 -4.56 -6.38
C ASN A 135 7.51 -5.81 -5.62
N ALA A 136 7.74 -5.85 -4.31
CA ALA A 136 7.41 -7.01 -3.49
C ALA A 136 5.89 -7.20 -3.36
N ILE A 137 5.45 -8.46 -3.38
CA ILE A 137 4.05 -8.84 -3.19
C ILE A 137 3.85 -9.32 -1.74
N GLY A 138 2.78 -8.86 -1.11
CA GLY A 138 2.40 -9.25 0.25
C GLY A 138 1.65 -10.58 0.31
N ASN A 139 1.17 -10.94 1.50
CA ASN A 139 0.18 -12.02 1.65
C ASN A 139 -1.12 -11.60 0.95
N LEU A 140 -1.76 -12.51 0.20
CA LEU A 140 -3.05 -12.24 -0.45
C LEU A 140 -4.04 -13.37 -0.19
N ARG A 141 -5.13 -13.05 0.48
CA ARG A 141 -6.28 -13.95 0.66
C ARG A 141 -7.03 -14.14 -0.68
N PRO A 142 -7.83 -15.20 -0.82
CA PRO A 142 -8.75 -15.36 -1.94
C PRO A 142 -9.57 -14.09 -2.19
N GLY A 143 -9.53 -13.59 -3.41
CA GLY A 143 -10.22 -12.37 -3.85
C GLY A 143 -9.51 -11.05 -3.51
N GLU A 144 -8.49 -11.07 -2.66
CA GLU A 144 -7.77 -9.87 -2.23
C GLU A 144 -6.96 -9.24 -3.36
N ILE A 145 -6.89 -7.91 -3.34
CA ILE A 145 -6.21 -7.08 -4.33
C ILE A 145 -5.14 -6.24 -3.64
N GLN A 146 -3.91 -6.31 -4.14
CA GLN A 146 -2.84 -5.38 -3.80
C GLN A 146 -2.60 -4.43 -4.97
N ASN A 147 -2.68 -3.13 -4.70
CA ASN A 147 -2.29 -2.10 -5.66
C ASN A 147 -0.77 -1.90 -5.59
N LEU A 148 -0.12 -1.88 -6.75
CA LEU A 148 1.29 -1.52 -6.89
C LEU A 148 1.39 -0.19 -7.63
N SER A 149 2.26 0.68 -7.13
CA SER A 149 2.47 2.02 -7.66
C SER A 149 3.95 2.33 -7.57
N PHE A 150 4.55 2.78 -8.67
CA PHE A 150 5.92 3.26 -8.67
C PHE A 150 6.07 4.47 -9.58
N LEU A 151 6.97 5.36 -9.13
CA LEU A 151 7.36 6.57 -9.83
C LEU A 151 8.83 6.41 -10.22
N SER A 152 9.18 6.75 -11.45
CA SER A 152 10.60 6.95 -11.77
C SER A 152 10.78 8.00 -12.85
N ARG A 153 12.05 8.24 -13.19
CA ARG A 153 12.46 9.27 -14.13
C ARG A 153 13.42 8.67 -15.14
N TYR A 154 13.20 8.95 -16.40
CA TYR A 154 14.08 8.55 -17.50
C TYR A 154 14.41 9.73 -18.38
N HIS A 155 15.63 9.75 -18.92
CA HIS A 155 15.97 10.70 -19.95
C HIS A 155 15.14 10.39 -21.20
N ILE A 156 14.48 11.36 -21.84
CA ILE A 156 13.58 11.13 -22.98
C ILE A 156 14.30 10.38 -24.11
N ARG A 157 15.55 10.76 -24.39
CA ARG A 157 16.41 10.09 -25.40
C ARG A 157 16.74 8.62 -25.10
N SER A 158 16.49 8.16 -23.87
CA SER A 158 16.69 6.75 -23.51
C SER A 158 15.53 5.87 -23.97
N ILE A 159 14.36 6.43 -24.30
CA ILE A 159 13.17 5.68 -24.72
C ILE A 159 13.43 5.06 -26.10
N VAL A 160 13.36 3.73 -26.15
CA VAL A 160 13.65 2.92 -27.34
C VAL A 160 12.34 2.52 -28.00
N ASP A 161 11.66 3.51 -28.55
CA ASP A 161 10.49 3.32 -29.41
C ASP A 161 10.60 4.24 -30.62
N ARG A 162 10.16 3.79 -31.80
CA ARG A 162 10.25 4.60 -33.03
C ARG A 162 9.40 5.87 -32.96
N ASN A 163 8.33 5.84 -32.18
CA ASN A 163 7.48 6.99 -31.92
C ASN A 163 7.93 7.73 -30.66
N GLY A 164 8.84 7.19 -29.85
CA GLY A 164 9.19 7.77 -28.55
C GLY A 164 8.15 7.50 -27.45
N GLU A 165 7.25 6.53 -27.66
CA GLU A 165 6.28 6.08 -26.67
C GLU A 165 6.98 5.35 -25.51
N LEU A 166 6.73 5.78 -24.28
CA LEU A 166 7.13 5.04 -23.08
C LEU A 166 6.18 3.86 -22.89
N LYS A 167 6.74 2.67 -22.83
CA LYS A 167 6.05 1.38 -22.70
C LYS A 167 6.59 0.65 -21.49
N ILE A 168 5.70 0.22 -20.61
CA ILE A 168 6.07 -0.57 -19.43
C ILE A 168 5.34 -1.91 -19.47
N ARG A 169 6.13 -2.98 -19.37
CA ARG A 169 5.66 -4.36 -19.21
C ARG A 169 6.00 -4.83 -17.80
N SER A 170 5.05 -5.45 -17.10
CA SER A 170 5.28 -6.01 -15.76
C SER A 170 5.00 -7.50 -15.73
N GLU A 171 5.82 -8.29 -15.05
CA GLU A 171 5.68 -9.74 -14.93
C GLU A 171 6.04 -10.23 -13.52
N PHE A 172 5.53 -11.40 -13.13
CA PHE A 172 5.88 -12.01 -11.84
C PHE A 172 7.27 -12.65 -11.89
N ILE A 173 8.07 -12.44 -10.85
CA ILE A 173 9.39 -13.05 -10.65
C ILE A 173 9.51 -13.62 -9.24
N GLY A 174 10.12 -14.80 -9.11
CA GLY A 174 10.42 -15.41 -7.82
C GLY A 174 9.21 -15.98 -7.08
N VAL A 175 8.08 -16.16 -7.76
CA VAL A 175 6.92 -16.89 -7.24
C VAL A 175 7.26 -18.39 -7.25
N THR A 176 7.77 -18.90 -6.13
CA THR A 176 8.32 -20.27 -6.02
C THR A 176 7.43 -21.24 -5.23
N ASP A 177 6.31 -20.77 -4.69
CA ASP A 177 5.37 -21.58 -3.92
C ASP A 177 4.41 -22.42 -4.79
N GLY A 178 4.62 -22.39 -6.11
CA GLY A 178 3.77 -23.10 -7.08
C GLY A 178 2.48 -22.36 -7.42
N SER A 179 2.29 -21.14 -6.92
CA SER A 179 1.13 -20.32 -7.29
C SER A 179 1.01 -20.20 -8.79
N LYS A 180 -0.20 -20.43 -9.30
CA LYS A 180 -0.52 -20.11 -10.69
C LYS A 180 -0.37 -18.61 -10.85
N THR A 181 0.29 -18.20 -11.93
CA THR A 181 0.39 -16.79 -12.29
C THR A 181 -0.17 -16.65 -13.69
N ASP A 182 -0.95 -15.58 -13.92
CA ASP A 182 -1.14 -15.11 -15.30
C ASP A 182 0.23 -14.59 -15.75
N SER A 183 1.00 -15.46 -16.41
CA SER A 183 2.28 -15.09 -17.00
C SER A 183 2.14 -14.06 -18.12
N GLN A 184 0.90 -13.72 -18.49
CA GLN A 184 0.58 -12.55 -19.29
C GLN A 184 0.95 -11.29 -18.52
N SER A 185 2.09 -10.75 -18.92
CA SER A 185 2.56 -9.48 -18.42
C SER A 185 1.49 -8.38 -18.52
N ALA A 186 1.34 -7.56 -17.49
CA ALA A 186 0.56 -6.34 -17.59
C ALA A 186 1.33 -5.30 -18.42
N PHE A 187 0.66 -4.61 -19.33
CA PHE A 187 1.30 -3.68 -20.26
C PHE A 187 0.53 -2.36 -20.33
N ALA A 188 1.25 -1.24 -20.26
CA ALA A 188 0.71 0.07 -20.59
C ALA A 188 1.73 0.88 -21.40
N SER A 189 1.23 1.82 -22.18
CA SER A 189 2.00 2.70 -23.05
C SER A 189 1.45 4.11 -23.00
N THR A 190 2.32 5.11 -23.08
CA THR A 190 1.94 6.52 -23.23
C THR A 190 2.95 7.25 -24.12
N PHE A 191 2.47 8.25 -24.86
CA PHE A 191 3.30 9.18 -25.63
C PHE A 191 3.59 10.48 -24.85
N ASP A 192 3.00 10.66 -23.67
CA ASP A 192 2.85 11.96 -23.00
C ASP A 192 4.14 12.52 -22.37
N CYS A 193 5.30 11.90 -22.60
CA CYS A 193 6.60 12.55 -22.38
C CYS A 193 6.81 13.81 -23.24
N GLY A 194 5.85 14.18 -24.11
CA GLY A 194 5.79 15.47 -24.82
C GLY A 194 4.66 16.40 -24.37
N ALA A 195 3.70 15.92 -23.57
CA ALA A 195 2.53 16.67 -23.16
C ALA A 195 2.84 17.47 -21.88
N LYS A 196 2.50 18.76 -21.88
CA LYS A 196 2.41 19.52 -20.64
C LYS A 196 1.10 19.13 -19.95
N PRO A 197 1.06 19.03 -18.60
CA PRO A 197 -0.19 18.85 -17.87
C PRO A 197 -1.20 19.91 -18.34
N THR A 198 -2.39 19.46 -18.74
CA THR A 198 -3.46 20.40 -19.13
C THR A 198 -4.13 20.85 -17.83
N GLU A 199 -4.22 22.15 -17.55
CA GLU A 199 -4.68 22.68 -16.25
C GLU A 199 -6.19 22.49 -15.94
N SER A 200 -6.80 21.43 -16.44
CA SER A 200 -8.20 21.07 -16.19
C SER A 200 -8.28 19.77 -15.39
N GLY A 201 -8.48 19.89 -14.08
CA GLY A 201 -8.68 18.76 -13.16
C GLY A 201 -8.33 19.11 -11.72
N SER A 202 -8.37 18.14 -10.81
CA SER A 202 -7.88 18.29 -9.43
C SER A 202 -6.38 17.99 -9.34
N PRO A 203 -5.70 18.41 -8.25
CA PRO A 203 -4.35 17.92 -7.94
C PRO A 203 -4.36 16.40 -7.73
N ASP A 204 -3.19 15.78 -7.83
CA ASP A 204 -2.99 14.34 -7.60
C ASP A 204 -1.56 14.18 -7.09
N LEU A 205 -1.38 14.18 -5.78
CA LEU A 205 -0.10 14.16 -5.11
C LEU A 205 0.37 12.74 -4.92
N ILE A 206 1.62 12.53 -5.28
CA ILE A 206 2.31 11.27 -5.11
C ILE A 206 3.61 11.52 -4.36
N VAL A 207 4.04 10.56 -3.55
CA VAL A 207 5.30 10.64 -2.81
C VAL A 207 6.22 9.50 -3.17
N ALA A 208 7.49 9.82 -3.39
CA ALA A 208 8.56 8.88 -3.60
C ALA A 208 9.68 9.09 -2.57
N LEU A 209 10.05 8.02 -1.88
CA LEU A 209 11.24 7.97 -1.05
C LEU A 209 12.42 7.44 -1.86
N ASN A 210 13.65 7.79 -1.51
CA ASN A 210 14.87 7.27 -2.13
C ASN A 210 16.07 7.43 -1.17
N GLY A 211 17.15 6.69 -1.43
CA GLY A 211 18.47 6.94 -0.83
C GLY A 211 18.80 6.20 0.48
N VAL A 212 17.89 5.39 1.02
CA VAL A 212 18.13 4.59 2.24
C VAL A 212 17.69 3.14 2.01
N THR A 213 18.59 2.20 2.26
CA THR A 213 18.33 0.75 2.16
C THR A 213 18.78 -0.04 3.39
N GLU A 214 19.70 0.53 4.19
CA GLU A 214 20.21 -0.05 5.43
C GLU A 214 20.27 1.02 6.50
N VAL A 215 19.79 0.68 7.70
CA VAL A 215 19.73 1.59 8.85
C VAL A 215 20.07 0.88 10.14
N LYS A 216 20.46 1.65 11.16
CA LYS A 216 20.65 1.21 12.53
C LYS A 216 19.57 1.79 13.44
N PRO A 217 19.16 1.08 14.51
CA PRO A 217 18.34 1.70 15.56
C PRO A 217 19.00 2.99 16.07
N GLY A 218 18.21 4.05 16.24
CA GLY A 218 18.70 5.36 16.68
C GLY A 218 19.37 6.21 15.59
N GLU A 219 19.52 5.71 14.37
CA GLU A 219 20.17 6.46 13.28
C GLU A 219 19.33 7.64 12.80
N ASP A 220 19.98 8.80 12.58
CA ASP A 220 19.42 9.91 11.81
C ASP A 220 19.61 9.65 10.32
N ILE A 221 18.50 9.43 9.61
CA ILE A 221 18.49 9.13 8.18
C ILE A 221 18.22 10.36 7.31
N SER A 222 17.99 11.55 7.89
CA SER A 222 17.60 12.78 7.17
C SER A 222 18.51 13.15 6.00
N ARG A 223 19.83 12.94 6.14
CA ARG A 223 20.81 13.26 5.08
C ARG A 223 20.90 12.23 3.97
N LYS A 224 20.37 11.03 4.20
CA LYS A 224 20.40 9.91 3.25
C LYS A 224 19.06 9.75 2.55
N LEU A 225 17.96 10.02 3.28
CA LEU A 225 16.60 9.95 2.78
C LEU A 225 16.29 11.16 1.90
N LYS A 226 15.82 10.89 0.69
CA LYS A 226 15.21 11.87 -0.20
C LYS A 226 13.72 11.59 -0.24
N VAL A 227 12.91 12.60 0.06
CA VAL A 227 11.45 12.56 -0.06
C VAL A 227 11.08 13.49 -1.19
N GLU A 228 10.59 12.94 -2.29
CA GLU A 228 10.11 13.71 -3.44
C GLU A 228 8.59 13.65 -3.47
N VAL A 229 7.94 14.80 -3.46
CA VAL A 229 6.49 14.92 -3.69
C VAL A 229 6.30 15.41 -5.11
N SER A 230 5.42 14.77 -5.87
CA SER A 230 5.05 15.18 -7.22
C SER A 230 3.55 15.36 -7.31
N ASN A 231 3.11 16.41 -8.01
CA ASN A 231 1.71 16.60 -8.36
C ASN A 231 1.51 16.13 -9.79
N ILE A 232 0.96 14.93 -9.97
CA ILE A 232 0.64 14.34 -11.28
C ILE A 232 -0.74 14.74 -11.78
N GLY A 233 -1.42 15.59 -11.01
CA GLY A 233 -2.73 16.11 -11.32
C GLY A 233 -2.65 17.27 -12.29
N ASN A 234 -3.83 17.81 -12.56
CA ASN A 234 -4.04 18.84 -13.56
C ASN A 234 -4.34 20.21 -12.94
N SER A 235 -4.10 20.40 -11.64
CA SER A 235 -4.16 21.72 -11.01
C SER A 235 -3.19 21.83 -9.83
N PRO A 236 -2.86 23.04 -9.38
CA PRO A 236 -1.90 23.24 -8.28
C PRO A 236 -2.38 22.67 -6.94
N ALA A 237 -1.45 22.07 -6.18
CA ALA A 237 -1.67 21.65 -4.81
C ALA A 237 -1.08 22.68 -3.83
N ASN A 238 -1.85 23.04 -2.79
CA ASN A 238 -1.38 23.96 -1.76
C ASN A 238 -0.49 23.23 -0.74
N GLY A 239 0.68 23.78 -0.49
CA GLY A 239 1.61 23.32 0.54
C GLY A 239 1.24 23.84 1.94
N SER A 240 1.76 23.16 2.95
CA SER A 240 1.59 23.50 4.36
C SER A 240 2.67 24.47 4.83
N ARG A 241 2.29 25.46 5.64
CA ARG A 241 3.20 26.39 6.32
C ARG A 241 2.54 26.94 7.57
N PRO A 242 3.27 27.53 8.53
CA PRO A 242 2.64 28.13 9.72
C PRO A 242 1.52 29.11 9.32
N GLY A 243 0.28 28.82 9.76
CA GLY A 243 -0.91 29.61 9.44
C GLY A 243 -1.58 29.29 8.10
N ASN A 244 -1.11 28.30 7.33
CA ASN A 244 -1.76 27.80 6.13
C ASN A 244 -1.79 26.27 6.14
N GLU A 245 -2.99 25.71 6.07
CA GLU A 245 -3.15 24.28 5.89
C GLU A 245 -2.92 23.90 4.42
N GLY A 246 -2.28 22.77 4.20
CA GLY A 246 -1.97 22.23 2.88
C GLY A 246 -1.40 20.82 3.03
N TYR A 247 -0.88 20.26 1.94
CA TYR A 247 -0.39 18.89 1.98
C TYR A 247 0.81 18.75 2.94
N MET A 248 0.85 17.62 3.63
CA MET A 248 1.94 17.22 4.53
C MET A 248 2.37 15.80 4.18
N VAL A 249 3.55 15.39 4.63
CA VAL A 249 4.03 14.01 4.45
C VAL A 249 4.35 13.38 5.79
N ASP A 250 3.80 12.20 6.08
CA ASP A 250 4.25 11.37 7.21
C ASP A 250 5.19 10.28 6.70
N LEU A 251 6.33 10.11 7.40
CA LEU A 251 7.29 9.03 7.23
C LEU A 251 7.09 7.98 8.32
N ILE A 252 6.77 6.75 7.90
CA ILE A 252 6.15 5.73 8.75
C ILE A 252 6.96 4.45 8.67
N LEU A 253 7.32 3.90 9.82
CA LEU A 253 8.02 2.63 9.92
C LEU A 253 7.01 1.50 10.14
N SER A 254 7.00 0.52 9.23
CA SER A 254 6.04 -0.59 9.24
C SER A 254 6.73 -1.91 8.89
N LYS A 255 6.14 -3.05 9.26
CA LYS A 255 6.56 -4.39 8.83
C LYS A 255 5.95 -4.77 7.50
N ASP A 256 4.93 -4.06 7.05
CA ASP A 256 4.25 -4.27 5.79
C ASP A 256 4.17 -2.97 4.98
N THR A 257 3.46 -3.02 3.86
CA THR A 257 3.23 -1.86 2.99
C THR A 257 1.83 -1.26 3.21
N ILE A 258 1.19 -1.57 4.34
CA ILE A 258 -0.17 -1.17 4.69
C ILE A 258 -0.14 -0.22 5.87
N VAL A 259 -0.22 1.06 5.54
CA VAL A 259 -0.28 2.16 6.50
C VAL A 259 -1.74 2.58 6.77
N PRO A 260 -2.16 2.73 8.04
CA PRO A 260 -3.49 3.25 8.40
C PRO A 260 -3.77 4.66 7.86
N GLU A 261 -5.06 4.99 7.76
CA GLU A 261 -5.49 6.33 7.40
C GLU A 261 -5.28 7.34 8.54
N GLY A 262 -5.22 8.62 8.16
CA GLY A 262 -4.97 9.72 9.09
C GLY A 262 -3.50 9.94 9.44
N TYR A 263 -3.30 10.80 10.43
CA TYR A 263 -1.98 11.11 10.97
C TYR A 263 -1.39 9.87 11.64
N ALA A 264 -0.16 9.50 11.26
CA ALA A 264 0.52 8.40 11.94
C ALA A 264 0.83 8.79 13.39
N PRO A 265 0.63 7.86 14.35
CA PRO A 265 0.93 8.10 15.75
C PRO A 265 2.45 8.16 15.95
N TYR A 266 2.91 9.13 16.72
CA TYR A 266 4.31 9.20 17.13
C TYR A 266 4.54 8.41 18.42
N SER A 267 5.59 7.59 18.43
CA SER A 267 6.13 6.93 19.61
C SER A 267 7.66 7.07 19.63
N PRO A 268 8.28 7.33 20.81
CA PRO A 268 9.74 7.31 20.93
C PRO A 268 10.32 5.89 20.77
N ASP A 269 9.51 4.87 21.03
CA ASP A 269 9.80 3.46 20.85
C ASP A 269 9.21 2.94 19.52
N TYR A 270 9.77 1.86 18.98
CA TYR A 270 9.24 1.18 17.81
C TYR A 270 7.78 0.78 18.04
N GLN A 271 6.93 1.28 17.15
CA GLN A 271 5.53 0.95 17.03
C GLN A 271 5.26 0.59 15.58
N GLU A 272 4.48 -0.45 15.35
CA GLU A 272 4.02 -0.78 14.00
C GLU A 272 3.16 0.36 13.45
N ASP A 273 3.42 0.73 12.21
CA ASP A 273 2.79 1.87 11.54
C ASP A 273 3.03 3.21 12.27
N GLY A 274 4.15 3.30 13.00
CA GLY A 274 4.53 4.46 13.79
C GLY A 274 5.25 5.53 12.96
N LEU A 275 4.97 6.79 13.26
CA LEU A 275 5.67 7.95 12.72
C LEU A 275 7.12 7.98 13.22
N LEU A 276 8.08 8.17 12.31
CA LEU A 276 9.46 8.45 12.72
C LEU A 276 9.54 9.73 13.55
N ARG A 277 10.55 9.83 14.44
CA ARG A 277 10.82 11.10 15.13
C ARG A 277 11.24 12.15 14.10
N GLY A 278 10.51 13.25 14.01
CA GLY A 278 10.66 14.27 12.96
C GLY A 278 10.13 13.81 11.59
N GLY A 279 9.40 12.69 11.54
CA GLY A 279 8.89 12.08 10.31
C GLY A 279 7.70 12.80 9.69
N ARG A 280 7.12 13.80 10.35
CA ARG A 280 6.06 14.63 9.77
C ARG A 280 6.67 15.87 9.14
N ILE A 281 6.50 15.97 7.83
CA ILE A 281 6.93 17.10 7.01
C ILE A 281 5.71 17.99 6.78
N SER A 282 5.67 19.12 7.48
CA SER A 282 4.56 20.05 7.64
C SER A 282 4.89 21.49 7.24
N ASN A 283 6.03 21.68 6.58
CA ASN A 283 6.43 22.91 5.91
C ASN A 283 6.77 22.61 4.45
N THR A 284 5.74 22.43 3.63
CA THR A 284 5.86 22.06 2.21
C THR A 284 5.50 23.25 1.30
N PRO A 285 6.15 23.38 0.14
CA PRO A 285 5.83 24.45 -0.81
C PRO A 285 4.56 24.13 -1.61
N ASP A 286 3.90 25.17 -2.14
CA ASP A 286 2.86 24.97 -3.15
C ASP A 286 3.45 24.28 -4.39
N LEU A 287 2.70 23.36 -5.00
CA LEU A 287 3.19 22.50 -6.09
C LEU A 287 2.28 22.62 -7.32
N ALA A 288 2.81 23.22 -8.38
CA ALA A 288 2.11 23.34 -9.66
C ALA A 288 1.78 21.95 -10.27
N ALA A 289 0.82 21.89 -11.19
CA ALA A 289 0.51 20.69 -11.94
C ALA A 289 1.75 20.15 -12.68
N GLY A 290 2.00 18.84 -12.59
CA GLY A 290 3.18 18.14 -13.12
C GLY A 290 4.49 18.39 -12.37
N ALA A 291 4.53 19.32 -11.41
CA ALA A 291 5.76 19.66 -10.70
C ALA A 291 6.09 18.65 -9.60
N ASN A 292 7.37 18.59 -9.26
CA ASN A 292 7.91 17.80 -8.18
C ASN A 292 8.85 18.64 -7.31
N VAL A 293 9.01 18.24 -6.06
CA VAL A 293 9.88 18.93 -5.11
C VAL A 293 10.43 17.95 -4.08
N LEU A 294 11.71 18.14 -3.73
CA LEU A 294 12.29 17.47 -2.57
C LEU A 294 11.85 18.20 -1.31
N VAL A 295 11.19 17.47 -0.42
CA VAL A 295 10.75 17.97 0.89
C VAL A 295 11.56 17.30 1.99
N SER A 296 11.81 18.05 3.06
CA SER A 296 12.51 17.54 4.24
C SER A 296 12.17 18.41 5.43
N GLU A 297 12.06 17.81 6.61
CA GLU A 297 11.91 18.56 7.85
C GLU A 297 12.92 18.08 8.88
N GLY A 298 13.97 18.90 9.09
CA GLY A 298 14.97 18.69 10.13
C GLY A 298 15.63 17.30 10.09
N SER A 299 15.62 16.62 11.23
CA SER A 299 16.19 15.29 11.43
C SER A 299 15.10 14.21 11.46
N ASN A 300 15.42 13.03 10.94
CA ASN A 300 14.52 11.88 10.89
C ASN A 300 15.19 10.70 11.58
N PHE A 301 14.76 10.37 12.80
CA PHE A 301 15.40 9.30 13.57
C PHE A 301 14.61 8.00 13.52
N ILE A 302 15.35 6.92 13.35
CA ILE A 302 14.89 5.56 13.57
C ILE A 302 14.77 5.31 15.08
N PRO A 303 13.68 4.67 15.59
CA PRO A 303 13.57 4.35 17.01
C PRO A 303 14.74 3.49 17.53
N ASN A 304 15.09 3.65 18.80
CA ASN A 304 16.28 3.00 19.39
C ASN A 304 16.11 1.49 19.61
N ASN A 305 14.88 1.01 19.73
CA ASN A 305 14.53 -0.36 20.10
C ASN A 305 13.89 -1.14 18.94
N VAL A 306 14.08 -0.72 17.68
CA VAL A 306 13.61 -1.49 16.52
C VAL A 306 14.30 -2.86 16.51
N PRO A 307 13.56 -3.98 16.60
CA PRO A 307 14.14 -5.31 16.53
C PRO A 307 14.82 -5.53 15.17
N SER A 308 15.89 -6.34 15.12
CA SER A 308 16.51 -6.72 13.86
C SER A 308 15.52 -7.40 12.92
N GLY A 309 15.54 -7.06 11.64
CA GLY A 309 14.58 -7.59 10.69
C GLY A 309 14.49 -6.76 9.42
N ASN A 310 13.51 -7.12 8.59
CA ASN A 310 13.13 -6.35 7.42
C ASN A 310 11.89 -5.53 7.75
N TYR A 311 11.95 -4.26 7.41
CA TYR A 311 10.85 -3.31 7.60
C TYR A 311 10.67 -2.53 6.31
N PHE A 312 9.61 -1.76 6.25
CA PHE A 312 9.34 -0.79 5.21
C PHE A 312 9.36 0.61 5.82
N LEU A 313 10.07 1.53 5.15
CA LEU A 313 9.83 2.95 5.32
C LEU A 313 8.77 3.35 4.31
N CYS A 314 7.59 3.70 4.81
CA CYS A 314 6.47 4.18 4.04
C CYS A 314 6.38 5.70 4.12
N ALA A 315 5.84 6.31 3.07
CA ALA A 315 5.39 7.70 3.10
C ALA A 315 3.90 7.78 2.80
N ARG A 316 3.23 8.74 3.43
CA ARG A 316 1.86 9.15 3.09
C ARG A 316 1.86 10.64 2.85
N VAL A 317 1.41 11.07 1.68
CA VAL A 317 1.19 12.49 1.34
C VAL A 317 -0.24 12.89 1.65
N ASP A 318 -0.45 14.19 1.84
CA ASP A 318 -1.69 14.82 2.28
C ASP A 318 -2.36 14.15 3.48
N VAL A 319 -1.57 13.86 4.51
CA VAL A 319 -2.05 13.10 5.69
C VAL A 319 -3.22 13.73 6.42
N GLY A 320 -3.39 15.06 6.28
CA GLY A 320 -4.49 15.83 6.86
C GLY A 320 -5.68 16.02 5.93
N SER A 321 -5.67 15.43 4.73
CA SER A 321 -6.69 15.56 3.69
C SER A 321 -7.06 17.03 3.42
N LYS A 322 -6.03 17.86 3.20
CA LYS A 322 -6.17 19.32 3.01
C LYS A 322 -6.17 19.71 1.54
N VAL A 323 -5.74 18.84 0.65
CA VAL A 323 -5.77 19.02 -0.79
C VAL A 323 -6.77 18.01 -1.36
N THR A 324 -7.85 18.47 -1.98
CA THR A 324 -8.80 17.56 -2.62
C THR A 324 -8.21 16.99 -3.90
N GLU A 325 -7.93 15.69 -3.91
CA GLU A 325 -7.21 15.04 -5.00
C GLU A 325 -8.16 14.39 -6.01
N SER A 326 -7.70 14.15 -7.25
CA SER A 326 -8.47 13.39 -8.24
C SER A 326 -8.53 11.90 -7.94
N ASP A 327 -7.51 11.37 -7.25
CA ASP A 327 -7.49 10.04 -6.66
C ASP A 327 -6.92 10.18 -5.23
N GLU A 328 -7.78 10.11 -4.21
CA GLU A 328 -7.41 10.15 -2.79
C GLU A 328 -6.64 8.90 -2.33
N LYS A 329 -6.20 8.04 -3.27
CA LYS A 329 -5.52 6.80 -2.93
C LYS A 329 -4.12 7.11 -2.39
N ILE A 330 -3.96 6.78 -1.11
CA ILE A 330 -2.72 6.70 -0.35
C ILE A 330 -1.58 6.12 -1.21
N ILE A 331 -0.64 6.97 -1.64
CA ILE A 331 0.55 6.51 -2.33
C ILE A 331 1.57 6.06 -1.31
N ARG A 332 1.53 4.75 -1.05
CA ARG A 332 2.45 4.02 -0.19
C ARG A 332 3.67 3.63 -1.00
N LEU A 333 4.71 4.47 -1.04
CA LEU A 333 6.00 3.97 -1.49
C LEU A 333 6.76 3.41 -0.29
N ALA A 334 7.04 2.11 -0.36
CA ALA A 334 7.61 1.36 0.74
C ALA A 334 9.03 0.90 0.37
N PHE A 335 10.04 1.38 1.10
CA PHE A 335 11.42 0.95 0.90
C PHE A 335 11.81 -0.06 1.95
N ARG A 336 12.30 -1.22 1.50
CA ARG A 336 12.78 -2.25 2.41
C ARG A 336 14.03 -1.75 3.14
N LEU A 337 13.91 -1.61 4.45
CA LEU A 337 15.00 -1.34 5.36
C LEU A 337 15.48 -2.65 5.99
N ARG A 338 16.80 -2.82 6.05
CA ARG A 338 17.43 -3.90 6.81
C ARG A 338 18.05 -3.35 8.09
N PHE A 339 17.63 -3.94 9.21
CA PHE A 339 18.19 -3.68 10.53
C PHE A 339 19.16 -4.80 10.91
N ASN A 340 20.45 -4.51 10.87
CA ASN A 340 21.48 -5.46 11.30
C ASN A 340 21.56 -5.51 12.84
N PRO A 341 21.80 -6.69 13.44
CA PRO A 341 22.05 -6.77 14.87
C PRO A 341 23.29 -5.93 15.21
N THR A 342 23.20 -5.07 16.22
CA THR A 342 24.37 -4.37 16.78
C THR A 342 25.39 -5.42 17.21
N SER A 343 26.57 -5.39 16.58
CA SER A 343 27.71 -6.18 17.04
C SER A 343 27.93 -5.84 18.51
N ARG A 344 27.72 -6.81 19.41
CA ARG A 344 28.23 -6.69 20.78
C ARG A 344 29.73 -6.46 20.64
N ASN A 345 30.21 -5.31 21.07
CA ASN A 345 31.63 -5.13 21.34
C ASN A 345 32.03 -6.26 22.29
N ARG A 346 32.79 -7.24 21.79
CA ARG A 346 33.60 -8.06 22.68
C ARG A 346 34.66 -7.13 23.22
N ILE A 347 34.62 -6.93 24.53
CA ILE A 347 35.71 -6.36 25.32
C ILE A 347 36.96 -7.20 25.11
#